data_AF-A0AA38X5E6-F1
#
_entry.id   AF-A0AA38X5E6-F1
#
_cell.length_a   1.000
_cell.length_b   1.000
_cell.length_c   1.000
_cell.angle_alpha   90.00
_cell.angle_beta   90.00
_cell.angle_gamma   90.00
#
_symmetry.space_group_name_H-M   'P 1'
#
loop_
_entity.id
_entity.type
_entity.pdbx_description
1 polymer ?
#
loop_
_entity_poly.entity_id
_entity_poly.type
_entity_poly.pdbx_seq_one_letter_code
_entity_poly.pdbx_strand_id
1 'polypeptide(L)'
;MAEAEQPQQIPEAAYPAPPPFWRHFTLANEEELKQIEASSNDEQPTRKLPLHLAYLRPPPPPSEATEFYTTFGQKQIIDPTKPSSLPTDQLLFSPDEPSLNHAVLLSKLTKSLLLNFLELTSVLSLDPAEHEEKMADIRQLLINIHVVINLYRPHQARESVKEMLEGILEDGQREIDECNRLKERVEEFLVGVGKAEGSNVQDSAQASAGAQVQEDSHNELMDKQRELWKMIHEMT
;
A
#
# COMPACT_ATOMS: atom_id res chain seq x y z
N MET A 1 31.68 36.43 13.24
CA MET A 1 31.64 35.59 14.45
C MET A 1 31.75 34.16 13.95
N ALA A 2 32.89 33.51 14.20
CA ALA A 2 33.17 32.17 13.69
C ALA A 2 32.47 31.15 14.60
N GLU A 3 31.65 30.30 13.99
CA GLU A 3 30.96 29.18 14.63
C GLU A 3 32.03 28.19 15.10
N ALA A 4 32.06 27.91 16.41
CA ALA A 4 33.02 26.98 16.98
C ALA A 4 32.71 25.56 16.48
N GLU A 5 33.56 25.05 15.59
CA GLU A 5 33.54 23.65 15.17
C GLU A 5 33.66 22.75 16.40
N GLN A 6 32.57 22.08 16.77
CA GLN A 6 32.62 21.03 17.78
C GLN A 6 33.48 19.89 17.22
N PRO A 7 34.46 19.37 17.99
CA PRO A 7 35.31 18.29 17.53
C PRO A 7 34.43 17.06 17.25
N GLN A 8 34.41 16.61 15.99
CA GLN A 8 33.80 15.35 15.58
C GLN A 8 34.50 14.21 16.33
N GLN A 9 33.84 13.71 17.37
CA GLN A 9 34.26 12.48 18.04
C GLN A 9 34.19 11.34 17.03
N ILE A 10 35.33 10.75 16.71
CA ILE A 10 35.41 9.55 15.87
C ILE A 10 34.66 8.45 16.63
N PRO A 11 33.57 7.88 16.10
CA PRO A 11 32.82 6.86 16.81
C PRO A 11 33.67 5.58 16.93
N GLU A 12 33.78 5.04 18.15
CA GLU A 12 34.50 3.80 18.47
C GLU A 12 33.85 2.53 17.85
N ALA A 13 32.64 2.67 17.31
CA ALA A 13 31.87 1.62 16.65
C ALA A 13 31.21 2.15 15.36
N ALA A 14 31.02 1.27 14.37
CA ALA A 14 30.42 1.62 13.07
C ALA A 14 28.97 2.12 13.14
N TYR A 15 28.28 1.89 14.26
CA TYR A 15 26.90 2.30 14.49
C TYR A 15 26.75 2.97 15.85
N PRO A 16 25.88 3.98 15.98
CA PRO A 16 25.61 4.61 17.26
C PRO A 16 25.00 3.58 18.23
N ALA A 17 25.33 3.72 19.51
CA ALA A 17 24.67 2.95 20.55
C ALA A 17 23.15 3.21 20.53
N PRO A 18 22.32 2.21 20.87
CA PRO A 18 20.88 2.40 20.92
C PRO A 18 20.50 3.53 21.90
N PRO A 19 19.41 4.25 21.67
CA PRO A 19 18.98 5.36 22.52
C PRO A 19 18.85 4.95 23.99
N PRO A 20 19.27 5.79 24.96
CA PRO A 20 19.42 5.39 26.36
C PRO A 20 18.11 4.94 27.03
N PHE A 21 16.95 5.25 26.43
CA PHE A 21 15.65 4.86 26.97
C PHE A 21 15.43 3.35 27.06
N TRP A 22 16.17 2.53 26.29
CA TRP A 22 16.04 1.06 26.34
C TRP A 22 16.26 0.50 27.75
N ARG A 23 17.06 1.18 28.58
CA ARG A 23 17.35 0.76 29.96
C ARG A 23 16.12 0.78 30.88
N HIS A 24 15.08 1.50 30.49
CA HIS A 24 13.84 1.60 31.27
C HIS A 24 12.86 0.48 30.96
N PHE A 25 13.08 -0.32 29.90
CA PHE A 25 12.27 -1.48 29.53
C PHE A 25 12.64 -2.69 30.41
N THR A 26 12.18 -2.66 31.65
CA THR A 26 12.35 -3.75 32.63
C THR A 26 10.98 -4.29 33.04
N LEU A 27 10.92 -5.58 33.38
CA LEU A 27 9.67 -6.24 33.81
C LEU A 27 9.00 -5.53 34.99
N ALA A 28 9.79 -5.04 35.95
CA ALA A 28 9.28 -4.29 37.10
C ALA A 28 8.59 -2.98 36.68
N ASN A 29 9.20 -2.23 35.76
CA ASN A 29 8.62 -0.97 35.27
C ASN A 29 7.35 -1.21 34.43
N GLU A 30 7.31 -2.32 33.67
CA GLU A 30 6.11 -2.71 32.91
C GLU A 30 4.95 -3.11 33.82
N GLU A 31 5.22 -3.85 34.89
CA GLU A 31 4.22 -4.20 35.90
C GLU A 31 3.71 -2.97 36.65
N GLU A 32 4.59 -2.04 37.00
CA GLU A 32 4.22 -0.77 37.63
C GLU A 32 3.33 0.07 36.71
N LEU A 33 3.68 0.16 35.41
CA LEU A 33 2.85 0.84 34.42
C LEU A 33 1.46 0.20 34.30
N LYS A 34 1.38 -1.13 34.23
CA LYS A 34 0.11 -1.87 34.17
C LYS A 34 -0.76 -1.64 35.40
N GLN A 35 -0.17 -1.56 36.60
CA GLN A 35 -0.92 -1.27 37.82
C GLN A 35 -1.47 0.17 37.81
N ILE A 36 -0.67 1.14 37.36
CA ILE A 36 -1.11 2.53 37.23
C ILE A 36 -2.23 2.65 36.20
N GLU A 37 -2.14 1.95 35.08
CA GLU A 37 -3.18 1.90 34.04
C GLU A 37 -4.45 1.21 34.53
N ALA A 38 -4.34 0.07 35.23
CA ALA A 38 -5.50 -0.62 35.80
C ALA A 38 -6.21 0.18 36.90
N SER A 39 -5.48 1.02 37.64
CA SER A 39 -6.05 1.93 38.65
C SER A 39 -6.63 3.22 38.07
N SER A 40 -6.28 3.55 36.82
CA SER A 40 -6.75 4.76 36.14
C SER A 40 -7.89 4.38 35.20
N ASN A 41 -9.13 4.57 35.65
CA ASN A 41 -10.30 4.45 34.79
C ASN A 41 -10.19 5.52 33.69
N ASP A 42 -10.19 5.09 32.41
CA ASP A 42 -10.00 5.88 31.19
C ASP A 42 -10.60 7.30 31.26
N GLU A 43 -9.79 8.35 31.01
CA GLU A 43 -10.22 9.64 30.41
C GLU A 43 -9.16 10.77 30.37
N GLN A 44 -7.94 10.61 30.92
CA GLN A 44 -6.88 11.60 30.74
C GLN A 44 -5.53 11.02 30.29
N PRO A 45 -5.14 11.20 29.01
CA PRO A 45 -3.86 10.72 28.48
C PRO A 45 -2.62 11.49 28.99
N THR A 46 -2.79 12.44 29.93
CA THR A 46 -1.80 13.47 30.25
C THR A 46 -1.31 13.47 31.70
N ARG A 47 -1.50 12.39 32.47
CA ARG A 47 -0.81 12.30 33.76
C ARG A 47 0.69 12.18 33.49
N LYS A 48 1.48 13.18 33.85
CA LYS A 48 2.94 13.17 33.67
C LYS A 48 3.53 12.00 34.46
N LEU A 49 3.85 10.91 33.77
CA LEU A 49 4.51 9.76 34.37
C LEU A 49 5.96 10.11 34.73
N PRO A 50 6.53 9.45 35.75
CA PRO A 50 7.97 9.45 35.97
C PRO A 50 8.71 9.08 34.68
N LEU A 51 9.90 9.67 34.48
CA LEU A 51 10.67 9.54 33.23
C LEU A 51 10.88 8.07 32.80
N HIS A 52 11.15 7.17 33.75
CA HIS A 52 11.38 5.75 33.49
C HIS A 52 10.12 4.97 33.07
N LEU A 53 8.92 5.45 33.41
CA LEU A 53 7.66 4.87 32.95
C LEU A 53 7.14 5.57 31.68
N ALA A 54 7.46 6.86 31.51
CA ALA A 54 7.06 7.64 30.35
C ALA A 54 7.64 7.06 29.04
N TYR A 55 8.87 6.55 29.06
CA TYR A 55 9.50 5.92 27.90
C TYR A 55 8.87 4.59 27.46
N LEU A 56 8.09 3.95 28.32
CA LEU A 56 7.36 2.73 27.98
C LEU A 56 6.12 3.02 27.13
N ARG A 57 5.67 4.28 27.09
CA ARG A 57 4.60 4.73 26.20
C ARG A 57 5.19 5.33 24.93
N PRO A 58 4.58 5.06 23.76
CA PRO A 58 4.91 5.81 22.56
C PRO A 58 4.78 7.31 22.80
N PRO A 59 5.71 8.13 22.27
CA PRO A 59 5.56 9.58 22.34
C PRO A 59 4.29 10.00 21.60
N PRO A 60 3.66 11.12 22.00
CA PRO A 60 2.53 11.67 21.26
C PRO A 60 2.96 12.03 19.84
N PRO A 61 2.03 12.02 18.87
CA PRO A 61 2.33 12.48 17.52
C PRO A 61 2.85 13.93 17.56
N PRO A 62 3.75 14.31 16.64
CA PRO A 62 4.17 15.70 16.49
C PRO A 62 2.95 16.63 16.34
N SER A 63 3.07 17.86 16.85
CA SER A 63 2.01 18.87 16.68
C SER A 63 1.76 19.14 15.18
N GLU A 64 0.52 19.46 14.82
CA GLU A 64 0.15 19.82 13.44
C GLU A 64 0.92 21.04 12.88
N ALA A 65 1.46 21.88 13.79
CA ALA A 65 2.35 23.00 13.44
C ALA A 65 3.78 22.57 13.07
N THR A 66 4.12 21.29 13.23
CA THR A 66 5.43 20.76 12.86
C THR A 66 5.47 20.61 11.35
N GLU A 67 6.30 21.40 10.67
CA GLU A 67 6.45 21.34 9.21
C GLU A 67 7.55 20.36 8.77
N PHE A 68 8.53 20.10 9.66
CA PHE A 68 9.72 19.31 9.35
C PHE A 68 9.96 18.21 10.38
N TYR A 69 10.40 17.04 9.93
CA TYR A 69 10.94 15.98 10.77
C TYR A 69 12.37 15.63 10.33
N THR A 70 13.23 15.25 11.28
CA THR A 70 14.62 14.90 10.94
C THR A 70 14.74 13.40 10.77
N THR A 71 15.18 12.98 9.59
CA THR A 71 15.43 11.56 9.26
C THR A 71 16.82 11.44 8.68
N PHE A 72 17.66 10.57 9.27
CA PHE A 72 19.06 10.38 8.89
C PHE A 72 19.89 11.68 8.82
N GLY A 73 19.60 12.63 9.73
CA GLY A 73 20.27 13.93 9.77
C GLY A 73 19.78 14.95 8.72
N GLN A 74 18.79 14.59 7.90
CA GLN A 74 18.17 15.48 6.93
C GLN A 74 16.79 15.93 7.40
N LYS A 75 16.49 17.23 7.27
CA LYS A 75 15.16 17.77 7.52
C LYS A 75 14.27 17.41 6.33
N GLN A 76 13.24 16.61 6.59
CA GLN A 76 12.22 16.20 5.63
C GLN A 76 10.95 17.00 5.90
N ILE A 77 10.28 17.43 4.84
CA ILE A 77 8.99 18.14 4.91
C ILE A 77 7.89 17.10 5.14
N ILE A 78 6.99 17.36 6.10
CA ILE A 78 5.89 16.43 6.43
C ILE A 78 4.84 16.38 5.32
N ASP A 79 4.50 17.54 4.74
CA ASP A 79 3.54 17.62 3.64
C ASP A 79 4.13 18.49 2.51
N PRO A 80 4.66 17.87 1.44
CA PRO A 80 5.27 18.58 0.32
C PRO A 80 4.25 19.30 -0.57
N THR A 81 2.95 19.14 -0.30
CA THR A 81 1.87 19.82 -1.04
C THR A 81 1.44 21.13 -0.38
N LYS A 82 1.87 21.41 0.85
CA LYS A 82 1.55 22.67 1.53
C LYS A 82 2.30 23.84 0.92
N PRO A 83 1.64 25.01 0.70
CA PRO A 83 2.27 26.21 0.16
C PRO A 83 3.47 26.71 0.97
N SER A 84 3.44 26.56 2.31
CA SER A 84 4.54 26.92 3.22
C SER A 84 5.85 26.17 2.92
N SER A 85 5.76 24.99 2.31
CA SER A 85 6.91 24.15 1.99
C SER A 85 7.52 24.44 0.61
N LEU A 86 6.86 25.26 -0.20
CA LEU A 86 7.28 25.58 -1.55
C LEU A 86 8.25 26.77 -1.53
N PRO A 87 9.28 26.77 -2.40
CA PRO A 87 10.14 27.93 -2.55
C PRO A 87 9.40 29.02 -3.36
N THR A 88 8.45 29.71 -2.73
CA THR A 88 7.53 30.67 -3.39
C THR A 88 8.26 31.74 -4.18
N ASP A 89 9.40 32.23 -3.68
CA ASP A 89 10.24 33.24 -4.35
C ASP A 89 10.85 32.75 -5.68
N GLN A 90 10.88 31.44 -5.88
CA GLN A 90 11.44 30.75 -7.04
C GLN A 90 10.32 30.24 -7.97
N LEU A 91 9.05 30.38 -7.63
CA LEU A 91 7.98 29.87 -8.48
C LEU A 91 7.73 30.79 -9.68
N LEU A 92 7.65 30.20 -10.87
CA LEU A 92 7.30 30.88 -12.12
C LEU A 92 5.77 30.89 -12.35
N PHE A 93 5.00 30.33 -11.42
CA PHE A 93 3.55 30.21 -11.47
C PHE A 93 2.95 30.30 -10.07
N SER A 94 1.68 30.68 -9.99
CA SER A 94 0.94 30.71 -8.73
C SER A 94 0.35 29.33 -8.43
N PRO A 95 0.72 28.66 -7.34
CA PRO A 95 0.23 27.32 -7.02
C PRO A 95 -1.27 27.30 -6.65
N ASP A 96 -1.82 28.43 -6.20
CA ASP A 96 -3.22 28.54 -5.75
C ASP A 96 -4.23 28.84 -6.88
N GLU A 97 -3.78 28.85 -8.14
CA GLU A 97 -4.66 29.16 -9.28
C GLU A 97 -5.59 27.97 -9.60
N PRO A 98 -6.93 28.11 -9.45
CA PRO A 98 -7.87 26.99 -9.55
C PRO A 98 -8.01 26.40 -10.97
N SER A 99 -7.56 27.12 -12.00
CA SER A 99 -7.58 26.70 -13.41
C SER A 99 -6.23 26.20 -13.93
N LEU A 100 -5.28 25.90 -13.04
CA LEU A 100 -3.94 25.50 -13.47
C LEU A 100 -3.97 24.12 -14.15
N ASN A 101 -3.78 24.12 -15.47
CA ASN A 101 -3.62 22.88 -16.22
C ASN A 101 -2.19 22.36 -16.06
N HIS A 102 -1.99 21.46 -15.09
CA HIS A 102 -0.71 20.85 -14.74
C HIS A 102 0.04 20.27 -15.96
N ALA A 103 -0.68 19.64 -16.90
CA ALA A 103 -0.07 19.04 -18.09
C ALA A 103 0.48 20.10 -19.06
N VAL A 104 -0.27 21.18 -19.29
CA VAL A 104 0.18 22.29 -20.14
C VAL A 104 1.36 23.01 -19.50
N LEU A 105 1.29 23.26 -18.18
CA LEU A 105 2.38 23.89 -17.45
C LEU A 105 3.66 23.05 -17.47
N LEU A 106 3.56 21.75 -17.21
CA LEU A 106 4.69 20.82 -17.26
C LEU A 106 5.28 20.76 -18.68
N SER A 107 4.44 20.74 -19.72
CA SER A 107 4.90 20.78 -21.12
C SER A 107 5.64 22.08 -21.45
N LYS A 108 5.14 23.23 -20.96
CA LYS A 108 5.80 24.52 -21.16
C LYS A 108 7.15 24.58 -20.45
N LEU A 109 7.22 24.13 -19.19
CA LEU A 109 8.45 24.13 -18.40
C LEU A 109 9.51 23.18 -18.98
N THR A 110 9.12 21.98 -19.42
CA THR A 110 10.04 21.02 -20.06
C THR A 110 10.57 21.52 -21.40
N LYS A 111 9.74 22.18 -22.21
CA LYS A 111 10.20 22.86 -23.44
C LYS A 111 11.17 24.00 -23.13
N SER A 112 10.87 24.81 -22.11
CA SER A 112 11.76 25.89 -21.67
C SER A 112 13.09 25.36 -21.11
N LEU A 113 13.06 24.24 -20.39
CA LEU A 113 14.26 23.54 -19.91
C LEU A 113 15.13 23.06 -21.08
N LEU A 114 14.52 22.46 -22.10
CA LEU A 114 15.23 22.02 -23.30
C LEU A 114 15.89 23.20 -24.02
N LEU A 115 15.17 24.31 -24.20
CA LEU A 115 15.73 25.53 -24.82
C LEU A 115 16.91 26.08 -24.02
N ASN A 116 16.79 26.18 -22.69
CA ASN A 116 17.89 26.63 -21.83
C ASN A 116 19.10 25.70 -21.89
N PHE A 117 18.88 24.39 -22.03
CA PHE A 117 19.98 23.43 -22.21
C PHE A 117 20.70 23.59 -23.56
N LEU A 118 19.96 23.88 -24.65
CA LEU A 118 20.55 24.19 -25.95
C LEU A 118 21.33 25.50 -25.91
N GLU A 119 20.80 26.53 -25.23
CA GLU A 119 21.49 27.80 -25.00
C GLU A 119 22.76 27.58 -24.19
N LEU A 120 22.71 26.81 -23.10
CA LEU A 120 23.90 26.46 -22.30
C LEU A 120 24.96 25.78 -23.17
N THR A 121 24.57 24.82 -24.02
CA THR A 121 25.50 24.15 -24.94
C THR A 121 26.15 25.14 -25.91
N SER A 122 25.39 26.12 -26.39
CA SER A 122 25.88 27.18 -27.27
C SER A 122 26.83 28.15 -26.54
N VAL A 123 26.48 28.54 -25.30
CA VAL A 123 27.32 29.38 -24.43
C VAL A 123 28.64 28.68 -24.14
N LEU A 124 28.62 27.41 -23.72
CA LEU A 124 29.83 26.62 -23.48
C LEU A 124 30.72 26.46 -24.72
N SER A 125 30.14 26.54 -25.93
CA SER A 125 30.91 26.50 -27.17
C SER A 125 31.54 27.84 -27.55
N LEU A 126 30.96 28.98 -27.15
CA LEU A 126 31.41 30.32 -27.52
C LEU A 126 32.23 30.97 -26.39
N ASP A 127 31.69 30.98 -25.18
CA ASP A 127 32.32 31.51 -23.98
C ASP A 127 31.94 30.65 -22.74
N PRO A 128 32.82 29.74 -22.32
CA PRO A 128 32.59 28.91 -21.14
C PRO A 128 32.48 29.67 -19.81
N ALA A 129 32.92 30.93 -19.73
CA ALA A 129 32.90 31.70 -18.48
C ALA A 129 31.48 32.11 -18.07
N GLU A 130 30.57 32.29 -19.04
CA GLU A 130 29.21 32.82 -18.82
C GLU A 130 28.15 31.72 -18.59
N HIS A 131 28.55 30.52 -18.14
CA HIS A 131 27.63 29.39 -17.94
C HIS A 131 26.73 29.51 -16.69
N GLU A 132 27.14 30.32 -15.71
CA GLU A 132 26.48 30.45 -14.39
C GLU A 132 25.01 30.91 -14.51
N GLU A 133 24.72 31.89 -15.38
CA GLU A 133 23.35 32.40 -15.57
C GLU A 133 22.41 31.30 -16.09
N LYS A 134 22.85 30.56 -17.11
CA LYS A 134 22.06 29.46 -17.69
C LYS A 134 21.92 28.28 -16.75
N MET A 135 22.92 28.00 -15.92
CA MET A 135 22.82 26.98 -14.87
C MET A 135 21.81 27.37 -13.79
N ALA A 136 21.75 28.65 -13.41
CA ALA A 136 20.75 29.16 -12.48
C ALA A 136 19.33 29.03 -13.07
N ASP A 137 19.12 29.40 -14.33
CA ASP A 137 17.84 29.25 -15.04
C ASP A 137 17.39 27.78 -15.10
N ILE A 138 18.30 26.86 -15.42
CA ILE A 138 18.02 25.42 -15.46
C ILE A 138 17.62 24.91 -14.07
N ARG A 139 18.38 25.29 -13.03
CA ARG A 139 18.04 24.94 -11.64
C ARG A 139 16.65 25.44 -11.27
N GLN A 140 16.34 26.67 -11.66
CA GLN A 140 15.07 27.32 -11.40
C GLN A 140 13.91 26.57 -12.08
N LEU A 141 14.10 26.17 -13.35
CA LEU A 141 13.11 25.38 -14.09
C LEU A 141 12.89 24.00 -13.48
N LEU A 142 13.95 23.32 -13.05
CA LEU A 142 13.86 22.00 -12.42
C LEU A 142 13.09 22.04 -11.08
N ILE A 143 13.32 23.07 -10.27
CA ILE A 143 12.56 23.28 -9.02
C ILE A 143 11.07 23.45 -9.33
N ASN A 144 10.72 24.27 -10.33
CA ASN A 144 9.34 24.47 -10.75
C ASN A 144 8.69 23.18 -11.26
N ILE A 145 9.39 22.40 -12.08
CA ILE A 145 8.91 21.09 -12.56
C ILE A 145 8.61 20.16 -11.39
N HIS A 146 9.53 20.09 -10.41
CA HIS A 146 9.35 19.27 -9.23
C HIS A 146 8.11 19.67 -8.43
N VAL A 147 7.88 20.98 -8.25
CA VAL A 147 6.68 21.48 -7.57
C VAL A 147 5.40 21.12 -8.33
N VAL A 148 5.37 21.27 -9.66
CA VAL A 148 4.20 20.88 -10.48
C VAL A 148 3.90 19.39 -10.35
N ILE A 149 4.94 18.53 -10.35
CA ILE A 149 4.78 17.09 -10.16
C ILE A 149 4.20 16.81 -8.77
N ASN A 150 4.72 17.46 -7.73
CA ASN A 150 4.24 17.29 -6.36
C ASN A 150 2.78 17.71 -6.20
N LEU A 151 2.37 18.81 -6.84
CA LEU A 151 0.98 19.29 -6.82
C LEU A 151 0.03 18.28 -7.50
N TYR A 152 0.52 17.49 -8.46
CA TYR A 152 -0.26 16.46 -9.14
C TYR A 152 -0.36 15.13 -8.37
N ARG A 153 0.48 14.90 -7.35
CA ARG A 153 0.51 13.63 -6.57
C ARG A 153 -0.84 13.27 -5.94
N PRO A 154 -1.60 14.19 -5.32
CA PRO A 154 -2.90 13.85 -4.74
C PRO A 154 -3.91 13.36 -5.79
N HIS A 155 -3.88 13.93 -6.99
CA HIS A 155 -4.72 13.46 -8.09
C HIS A 155 -4.31 12.05 -8.54
N GLN A 156 -3.00 11.82 -8.73
CA GLN A 156 -2.46 10.50 -9.08
C GLN A 156 -2.85 9.42 -8.04
N ALA A 157 -2.76 9.74 -6.75
CA ALA A 157 -3.13 8.82 -5.69
C ALA A 157 -4.62 8.45 -5.74
N ARG A 158 -5.50 9.42 -6.02
CA ARG A 158 -6.95 9.17 -6.17
C ARG A 158 -7.26 8.26 -7.36
N GLU A 159 -6.66 8.54 -8.52
CA GLU A 159 -6.85 7.69 -9.70
C GLU A 159 -6.29 6.29 -9.49
N SER A 160 -5.15 6.14 -8.80
CA SER A 160 -4.61 4.82 -8.45
C SER A 160 -5.51 4.03 -7.51
N VAL A 161 -6.14 4.70 -6.53
CA VAL A 161 -7.14 4.05 -5.65
C VAL A 161 -8.38 3.67 -6.45
N LYS A 162 -8.84 4.52 -7.36
CA LYS A 162 -9.98 4.22 -8.22
C LYS A 162 -9.72 2.99 -9.09
N GLU A 163 -8.57 2.92 -9.74
CA GLU A 163 -8.14 1.77 -10.55
C GLU A 163 -8.08 0.49 -9.70
N MET A 164 -7.55 0.57 -8.47
CA MET A 164 -7.54 -0.56 -7.53
C MET A 164 -8.96 -1.04 -7.19
N LEU A 165 -9.90 -0.12 -6.94
CA LEU A 165 -11.29 -0.44 -6.63
C LEU A 165 -12.04 -1.01 -7.83
N GLU A 166 -11.77 -0.51 -9.03
CA GLU A 166 -12.30 -1.06 -10.28
C GLU A 166 -11.83 -2.51 -10.47
N GLY A 167 -10.56 -2.80 -10.22
CA GLY A 167 -10.04 -4.17 -10.24
C GLY A 167 -10.74 -5.10 -9.24
N ILE A 168 -10.98 -4.64 -8.00
CA ILE A 168 -11.71 -5.41 -6.99
C ILE A 168 -13.15 -5.71 -7.44
N LEU A 169 -13.82 -4.77 -8.10
CA LEU A 169 -15.16 -4.97 -8.63
C LEU A 169 -15.18 -5.97 -9.78
N GLU A 170 -14.22 -5.89 -10.69
CA GLU A 170 -14.07 -6.84 -11.80
C GLU A 170 -13.81 -8.26 -11.31
N ASP A 171 -12.94 -8.42 -10.31
CA ASP A 171 -12.66 -9.72 -9.68
C ASP A 171 -13.90 -10.25 -8.95
N GLY A 172 -14.61 -9.40 -8.21
CA GLY A 172 -15.86 -9.79 -7.55
C GLY A 172 -16.94 -10.22 -8.54
N GLN A 173 -17.08 -9.54 -9.68
CA GLN A 173 -18.01 -9.94 -10.72
C GLN A 173 -17.64 -11.30 -11.33
N ARG A 174 -16.34 -11.53 -11.56
CA ARG A 174 -15.84 -12.82 -12.07
C ARG A 174 -16.13 -13.96 -11.10
N GLU A 175 -15.92 -13.76 -9.81
CA GLU A 175 -16.21 -14.75 -8.78
C GLU A 175 -17.72 -15.08 -8.73
N ILE A 176 -18.58 -14.07 -8.86
CA ILE A 176 -20.04 -14.27 -8.95
C ILE A 176 -20.41 -15.08 -10.19
N ASP A 177 -19.83 -14.77 -11.35
CA ASP A 177 -20.08 -15.49 -12.60
C ASP A 177 -19.62 -16.95 -12.52
N GLU A 178 -18.48 -17.21 -11.88
CA GLU A 178 -17.99 -18.57 -11.62
C GLU A 178 -18.89 -19.34 -10.65
N CYS A 179 -19.35 -18.69 -9.57
CA CYS A 179 -20.29 -19.27 -8.62
C CYS A 179 -21.63 -19.62 -9.29
N ASN A 180 -22.14 -18.74 -10.16
CA ASN A 180 -23.36 -19.00 -10.93
C ASN A 180 -23.20 -20.20 -11.89
N ARG A 181 -22.06 -20.31 -12.58
CA ARG A 181 -21.76 -21.47 -13.44
C ARG A 181 -21.64 -22.77 -12.65
N LEU A 182 -21.01 -22.73 -11.48
CA LEU A 182 -20.91 -23.89 -10.61
C LEU A 182 -22.29 -24.30 -10.08
N LYS A 183 -23.12 -23.34 -9.69
CA LYS A 183 -24.49 -23.57 -9.26
C LYS A 183 -25.32 -24.26 -10.36
N GLU A 184 -25.26 -23.78 -11.59
CA GLU A 184 -25.95 -24.40 -12.74
C GLU A 184 -25.49 -25.85 -12.94
N ARG A 185 -24.17 -26.11 -12.90
CA ARG A 185 -23.61 -27.46 -13.00
C ARG A 185 -24.08 -28.39 -11.88
N VAL A 186 -24.17 -27.89 -10.65
CA VAL A 186 -24.67 -28.65 -9.49
C VAL A 186 -26.17 -28.93 -9.63
N GLU A 187 -26.96 -27.96 -10.10
CA GLU A 187 -28.40 -28.16 -10.36
C GLU A 187 -28.62 -29.22 -11.45
N GLU A 188 -27.87 -29.17 -12.56
CA GLU A 188 -27.90 -30.19 -13.61
C GLU A 188 -27.53 -31.59 -13.07
N PHE A 189 -26.48 -31.66 -12.24
CA PHE A 189 -26.07 -32.91 -11.61
C PHE A 189 -27.15 -33.48 -10.68
N LEU A 190 -27.75 -32.64 -9.83
CA LEU A 190 -28.84 -33.06 -8.93
C LEU A 190 -30.06 -33.56 -9.72
N VAL A 191 -30.42 -32.90 -10.82
CA VAL A 191 -31.49 -33.36 -11.72
C VAL A 191 -31.13 -34.69 -12.37
N GLY A 192 -29.87 -34.90 -12.76
CA GLY A 192 -29.35 -36.15 -13.29
C GLY A 192 -29.45 -37.31 -12.29
N VAL A 193 -29.02 -37.07 -11.03
CA VAL A 193 -29.10 -38.06 -9.94
C VAL A 193 -30.56 -38.38 -9.59
N GLY A 194 -31.42 -37.37 -9.47
CA GLY A 194 -32.85 -37.58 -9.20
C GLY A 194 -33.56 -38.41 -10.29
N LYS A 195 -33.13 -38.29 -11.56
CA LYS A 195 -33.61 -39.15 -12.65
C LYS A 195 -33.07 -40.59 -12.56
N ALA A 196 -31.82 -40.77 -12.14
CA ALA A 196 -31.20 -42.10 -11.97
C ALA A 196 -31.80 -42.87 -10.77
N GLU A 197 -32.12 -42.20 -9.67
CA GLU A 197 -32.83 -42.82 -8.54
C GLU A 197 -34.30 -43.15 -8.88
N GLY A 198 -34.97 -42.29 -9.66
CA GLY A 198 -36.33 -42.52 -10.14
C GLY A 198 -36.47 -43.72 -11.08
N SER A 199 -35.44 -44.03 -11.89
CA SER A 199 -35.46 -45.22 -12.74
C SER A 199 -35.21 -46.51 -11.95
N ASN A 200 -34.42 -46.45 -10.87
CA ASN A 200 -34.09 -47.62 -10.06
C ASN A 200 -35.28 -48.11 -9.21
N VAL A 201 -36.25 -47.24 -8.89
CA VAL A 201 -37.48 -47.63 -8.17
C VAL A 201 -38.47 -48.38 -9.08
N GLN A 202 -38.50 -48.10 -10.39
CA GLN A 202 -39.40 -48.80 -11.33
C GLN A 202 -38.95 -50.23 -11.65
N ASP A 203 -37.65 -50.53 -11.66
CA ASP A 203 -37.14 -51.89 -11.92
C ASP A 203 -37.18 -52.83 -10.70
N SER A 204 -37.36 -52.29 -9.49
CA SER A 204 -37.41 -53.09 -8.25
C SER A 204 -38.75 -53.81 -7.99
N ALA A 205 -39.79 -53.57 -8.83
CA ALA A 205 -41.12 -54.17 -8.66
C ALA A 205 -41.28 -55.58 -9.28
N GLN A 206 -40.29 -56.10 -10.01
CA GLN A 206 -40.34 -57.44 -10.61
C GLN A 206 -38.99 -58.16 -10.59
N ALA A 207 -38.58 -58.71 -9.46
CA ALA A 207 -37.70 -59.89 -9.45
C ALA A 207 -37.68 -60.58 -8.09
N SER A 208 -38.54 -61.58 -7.93
CA SER A 208 -38.32 -62.67 -6.97
C SER A 208 -37.47 -63.77 -7.60
N ALA A 209 -36.51 -64.30 -6.84
CA ALA A 209 -35.82 -65.60 -6.95
C ALA A 209 -34.36 -65.57 -7.44
N GLY A 210 -33.47 -66.14 -6.61
CA GLY A 210 -32.21 -66.75 -7.03
C GLY A 210 -30.94 -66.20 -6.37
N ALA A 211 -30.43 -66.91 -5.35
CA ALA A 211 -29.23 -66.59 -4.57
C ALA A 211 -27.88 -66.68 -5.33
N GLN A 212 -27.89 -66.62 -6.67
CA GLN A 212 -26.69 -66.48 -7.52
C GLN A 212 -26.63 -65.14 -8.28
N VAL A 213 -27.73 -64.38 -8.32
CA VAL A 213 -27.77 -63.05 -8.99
C VAL A 213 -27.19 -61.94 -8.09
N GLN A 214 -27.03 -62.24 -6.79
CA GLN A 214 -26.69 -61.23 -5.78
C GLN A 214 -25.22 -60.79 -5.83
N GLU A 215 -24.31 -61.66 -6.27
CA GLU A 215 -22.87 -61.35 -6.38
C GLU A 215 -22.55 -60.55 -7.66
N ASP A 216 -23.16 -60.93 -8.78
CA ASP A 216 -23.07 -60.17 -10.04
C ASP A 216 -23.75 -58.80 -9.92
N SER A 217 -24.93 -58.74 -9.29
CA SER A 217 -25.61 -57.47 -9.02
C SER A 217 -24.83 -56.59 -8.04
N HIS A 218 -24.17 -57.17 -7.04
CA HIS A 218 -23.32 -56.43 -6.11
C HIS A 218 -22.04 -55.90 -6.79
N ASN A 219 -21.42 -56.69 -7.67
CA ASN A 219 -20.28 -56.26 -8.48
C ASN A 219 -20.67 -55.15 -9.46
N GLU A 220 -21.81 -55.25 -10.14
CA GLU A 220 -22.32 -54.18 -11.01
C GLU A 220 -22.64 -52.90 -10.23
N LEU A 221 -23.16 -53.02 -9.00
CA LEU A 221 -23.40 -51.86 -8.13
C LEU A 221 -22.08 -51.22 -7.69
N MET A 222 -21.08 -52.02 -7.34
CA MET A 222 -19.75 -51.58 -6.94
C MET A 222 -19.01 -50.92 -8.11
N ASP A 223 -19.19 -51.40 -9.34
CA ASP A 223 -18.59 -50.80 -10.53
C ASP A 223 -19.23 -49.46 -10.87
N LYS A 224 -20.57 -49.35 -10.77
CA LYS A 224 -21.27 -48.05 -10.89
C LYS A 224 -20.83 -47.06 -9.81
N GLN A 225 -20.63 -47.53 -8.58
CA GLN A 225 -20.08 -46.71 -7.50
C GLN A 225 -18.64 -46.27 -7.80
N ARG A 226 -17.78 -47.15 -8.33
CA ARG A 226 -16.41 -46.80 -8.73
C ARG A 226 -16.39 -45.79 -9.88
N GLU A 227 -17.29 -45.87 -10.84
CA GLU A 227 -17.43 -44.89 -11.92
C GLU A 227 -17.88 -43.52 -11.40
N LEU A 228 -18.87 -43.49 -10.50
CA LEU A 228 -19.29 -42.28 -9.79
C LEU A 228 -18.14 -41.64 -9.00
N TRP A 229 -17.36 -42.45 -8.28
CA TRP A 229 -16.20 -41.98 -7.53
C TRP A 229 -15.08 -41.46 -8.44
N LYS A 230 -14.89 -42.05 -9.63
CA LYS A 230 -13.96 -41.53 -10.65
C LYS A 230 -14.41 -40.19 -11.21
N MET A 231 -15.70 -40.05 -11.51
CA MET A 231 -16.28 -38.80 -12.03
C MET A 231 -16.16 -37.64 -11.03
N ILE A 232 -16.33 -37.94 -9.73
CA ILE A 232 -16.11 -36.97 -8.65
C ILE A 232 -14.64 -36.54 -8.58
N HIS A 233 -13.71 -37.48 -8.79
CA HIS A 233 -12.27 -37.20 -8.70
C HIS A 233 -11.73 -36.45 -9.92
N GLU A 234 -12.32 -36.62 -11.10
CA GLU A 234 -11.99 -35.83 -12.30
C GLU A 234 -12.51 -34.39 -12.26
N MET A 235 -13.43 -34.06 -11.33
CA MET A 235 -13.96 -32.71 -11.13
C MET A 235 -13.29 -31.91 -10.01
N THR A 236 -12.40 -32.52 -9.22
CA THR A 236 -11.58 -31.83 -8.19
C THR A 236 -10.27 -31.34 -8.80
#